data_AF-A0A965QEW7-F1
#
_entry.id   AF-A0A965QEW7-F1
#
_cell.length_a   1.000
_cell.length_b   1.000
_cell.length_c   1.000
_cell.angle_alpha   90.00
_cell.angle_beta   90.00
_cell.angle_gamma   90.00
#
_symmetry.space_group_name_H-M   'P 1'
#
loop_
_entity.id
_entity.type
_entity.pdbx_description
1 polymer ?
#
loop_
_entity_poly.entity_id
_entity_poly.type
_entity_poly.pdbx_seq_one_letter_code
_entity_poly.pdbx_strand_id
1 'polypeptide(L)'
;RVMEKIIPDAPHEILLVLDGSTGQNAFEQAKQFSETTAINALAITKLDGTAKGGVVIGISDQMKIPVKYIGVGEKMEDLQLFDRKVFVDSLFSD
;
A
#
# COMPACT_ATOMS: atom_id res chain seq x y z
N ARG A 1 -7.11 -20.11 -11.40
CA ARG A 1 -5.72 -19.95 -10.92
C ARG A 1 -4.79 -20.79 -11.79
N VAL A 2 -3.90 -20.15 -12.58
CA VAL A 2 -2.93 -20.85 -13.45
C VAL A 2 -1.63 -21.15 -12.69
N MET A 3 -1.19 -20.22 -11.85
CA MET A 3 0.04 -20.36 -11.05
C MET A 3 0.00 -21.56 -10.10
N GLU A 4 -1.14 -21.82 -9.46
CA GLU A 4 -1.35 -22.99 -8.58
C GLU A 4 -1.16 -24.34 -9.28
N LYS A 5 -1.30 -24.38 -10.61
CA LYS A 5 -1.06 -25.61 -11.37
C LYS A 5 0.42 -25.96 -11.46
N ILE A 6 1.30 -24.99 -11.23
CA ILE A 6 2.76 -25.14 -11.33
C ILE A 6 3.37 -25.16 -9.92
N ILE A 7 2.93 -24.24 -9.05
CA ILE A 7 3.45 -24.10 -7.69
C ILE A 7 2.26 -24.18 -6.72
N PRO A 8 2.14 -25.27 -5.94
CA PRO A 8 1.22 -25.32 -4.82
C PRO A 8 1.45 -24.12 -3.90
N ASP A 9 0.38 -23.47 -3.45
CA ASP A 9 0.39 -22.28 -2.58
C ASP A 9 0.73 -20.93 -3.25
N ALA A 10 0.94 -20.90 -4.58
CA ALA A 10 1.10 -19.64 -5.31
C ALA A 10 -0.25 -18.94 -5.61
N PRO A 11 -0.32 -17.59 -5.61
CA PRO A 11 0.74 -16.65 -5.27
C PRO A 11 0.91 -16.47 -3.75
N HIS A 12 2.16 -16.44 -3.28
CA HIS A 12 2.50 -16.19 -1.88
C HIS A 12 2.15 -14.76 -1.43
N GLU A 13 2.23 -13.79 -2.35
CA GLU A 13 1.92 -12.39 -2.11
C GLU A 13 1.17 -11.79 -3.31
N ILE A 14 0.11 -11.06 -3.00
CA ILE A 14 -0.63 -10.24 -3.95
C ILE A 14 -0.55 -8.81 -3.41
N LEU A 15 0.42 -8.07 -3.96
CA LEU A 15 0.72 -6.70 -3.57
C LEU A 15 -0.06 -5.74 -4.47
N LEU A 16 -0.99 -4.98 -3.87
CA LEU A 16 -1.67 -3.90 -4.56
C LEU A 16 -0.88 -2.60 -4.40
N VAL A 17 -0.48 -2.00 -5.53
CA VAL A 17 0.21 -0.70 -5.55
C VAL A 17 -0.80 0.42 -5.70
N LEU A 18 -0.73 1.43 -4.82
CA LEU A 18 -1.62 2.59 -4.79
C LEU A 18 -0.82 3.88 -4.84
N ASP A 19 -1.41 4.90 -5.46
CA ASP A 19 -0.85 6.25 -5.53
C ASP A 19 -1.38 7.10 -4.35
N GLY A 20 -0.50 7.44 -3.41
CA GLY A 20 -0.83 8.19 -2.21
C GLY A 20 -1.30 9.63 -2.49
N SER A 21 -0.96 10.20 -3.64
CA SER A 21 -1.41 11.54 -4.04
C SER A 21 -2.92 11.60 -4.31
N THR A 22 -3.52 10.45 -4.62
CA THR A 22 -4.93 10.34 -5.02
C THR A 22 -5.91 10.18 -3.86
N GLY A 23 -5.41 9.96 -2.63
CA GLY A 23 -6.21 9.95 -1.39
C GLY A 23 -7.41 8.99 -1.43
N GLN A 24 -8.63 9.53 -1.45
CA GLN A 24 -9.88 8.75 -1.46
C GLN A 24 -10.08 7.92 -2.74
N ASN A 25 -9.47 8.34 -3.87
CA ASN A 25 -9.56 7.55 -5.10
C ASN A 25 -8.77 6.23 -4.97
N ALA A 26 -7.63 6.25 -4.28
CA ALA A 26 -6.90 5.03 -3.94
C ALA A 26 -7.71 4.09 -3.05
N PHE A 27 -8.56 4.63 -2.16
CA PHE A 27 -9.45 3.83 -1.31
C PHE A 27 -10.46 3.06 -2.14
N GLU A 28 -11.19 3.77 -3.00
CA GLU A 28 -12.21 3.16 -3.84
C GLU A 28 -11.60 2.11 -4.78
N GLN A 29 -10.43 2.41 -5.34
CA GLN A 29 -9.67 1.44 -6.14
C GLN A 29 -9.31 0.19 -5.32
N ALA A 30 -8.78 0.37 -4.11
CA ALA A 30 -8.36 -0.74 -3.27
C ALA A 30 -9.54 -1.62 -2.83
N LYS A 31 -10.70 -1.01 -2.56
CA LYS A 31 -11.94 -1.71 -2.27
C LYS A 31 -12.41 -2.55 -3.46
N GLN A 32 -12.54 -1.95 -4.64
CA GLN A 32 -12.98 -2.64 -5.86
C GLN A 32 -12.05 -3.81 -6.23
N PHE A 33 -10.74 -3.61 -6.05
CA PHE A 33 -9.76 -4.68 -6.26
C PHE A 33 -9.90 -5.80 -5.22
N SER A 34 -10.14 -5.46 -3.94
CA SER A 34 -10.31 -6.46 -2.88
C SER A 34 -11.58 -7.30 -3.07
N GLU A 35 -12.62 -6.75 -3.69
CA GLU A 35 -13.83 -7.48 -4.08
C GLU A 35 -13.57 -8.48 -5.22
N THR A 36 -12.56 -8.21 -6.07
CA THR A 36 -12.27 -9.00 -7.27
C THR A 36 -11.10 -9.98 -7.07
N THR A 37 -10.18 -9.70 -6.15
CA THR A 37 -8.95 -10.49 -5.94
C THR A 37 -8.50 -10.43 -4.48
N ALA A 38 -8.01 -11.55 -3.97
CA ALA A 38 -7.52 -11.67 -2.59
C ALA A 38 -6.16 -10.98 -2.39
N ILE A 39 -6.17 -9.66 -2.24
CA ILE A 39 -4.98 -8.86 -1.92
C ILE A 39 -4.58 -9.14 -0.47
N ASN A 40 -3.28 -9.29 -0.21
CA ASN A 40 -2.75 -9.52 1.13
C ASN A 40 -1.72 -8.48 1.60
N ALA A 41 -1.27 -7.59 0.71
CA ALA A 41 -0.37 -6.49 1.05
C ALA A 41 -0.64 -5.24 0.20
N LEU A 42 -0.36 -4.06 0.76
CA LEU A 42 -0.41 -2.78 0.06
C LEU A 42 0.98 -2.16 -0.08
N ALA A 43 1.25 -1.52 -1.22
CA ALA A 43 2.40 -0.64 -1.43
C ALA A 43 1.90 0.77 -1.81
N ILE A 44 2.33 1.79 -1.08
CA ILE A 44 1.85 3.16 -1.28
C ILE A 44 2.98 3.99 -1.87
N THR A 45 2.76 4.62 -3.01
CA THR A 45 3.77 5.42 -3.71
C THR A 45 3.46 6.91 -3.63
N LYS A 46 4.45 7.77 -3.97
CA LYS A 46 4.32 9.23 -4.04
C LYS A 46 3.94 9.91 -2.71
N LEU A 47 4.51 9.44 -1.61
CA LEU A 47 4.27 10.00 -0.27
C LEU A 47 5.15 11.23 0.03
N ASP A 48 6.19 11.47 -0.76
CA ASP A 48 7.13 12.59 -0.68
C ASP A 48 6.52 13.95 -0.96
N GLY A 49 5.48 14.01 -1.79
CA GLY A 49 4.91 15.27 -2.26
C GLY A 49 3.56 15.66 -1.67
N THR A 50 2.95 14.86 -0.78
CA THR A 50 1.53 15.06 -0.43
C THR A 50 1.18 14.85 1.05
N ALA A 51 0.55 15.88 1.65
CA ALA A 51 -0.13 15.82 2.95
C ALA A 51 -1.34 14.84 2.99
N LYS A 52 -1.55 14.07 1.92
CA LYS A 52 -2.64 13.10 1.75
C LYS A 52 -2.24 11.67 2.10
N GLY A 53 -0.97 11.43 2.47
CA GLY A 53 -0.48 10.11 2.90
C GLY A 53 -1.27 9.52 4.08
N GLY A 54 -1.80 10.36 4.97
CA GLY A 54 -2.63 9.93 6.11
C GLY A 54 -3.94 9.24 5.70
N VAL A 55 -4.51 9.58 4.54
CA VAL A 55 -5.72 8.90 4.03
C VAL A 55 -5.44 7.43 3.80
N VAL A 56 -4.25 7.11 3.27
CA VAL A 56 -3.89 5.74 2.88
C VAL A 56 -3.63 4.82 4.07
N ILE A 57 -3.18 5.36 5.20
CA ILE A 57 -3.15 4.62 6.46
C ILE A 57 -4.55 4.25 6.90
N GLY A 58 -5.51 5.17 6.79
CA GLY A 58 -6.92 4.90 7.09
C GLY A 58 -7.48 3.77 6.22
N ILE A 59 -7.09 3.70 4.95
CA ILE A 59 -7.47 2.62 4.02
C ILE A 59 -7.00 1.26 4.55
N SER A 60 -5.72 1.16 4.92
CA SER A 60 -5.14 -0.08 5.44
C SER A 60 -5.86 -0.56 6.70
N ASP A 61 -6.20 0.35 7.62
CA ASP A 61 -6.94 -0.01 8.83
C ASP A 61 -8.39 -0.43 8.53
N GLN A 62 -9.08 0.24 7.60
CA GLN A 62 -10.45 -0.12 7.22
C GLN A 62 -10.53 -1.46 6.50
N MET A 63 -9.62 -1.71 5.56
CA MET A 63 -9.61 -2.95 4.77
C MET A 63 -8.95 -4.13 5.51
N LYS A 64 -8.31 -3.87 6.65
CA LYS A 64 -7.53 -4.87 7.41
C LYS A 64 -6.42 -5.54 6.58
N ILE A 65 -5.89 -4.82 5.59
CA ILE A 65 -4.76 -5.25 4.76
C ILE A 65 -3.54 -4.43 5.17
N PRO A 66 -2.40 -5.05 5.53
CA PRO A 66 -1.23 -4.31 5.96
C PRO A 66 -0.57 -3.54 4.80
N VAL A 67 -0.15 -2.31 5.07
CA VAL A 67 0.83 -1.62 4.22
C VAL A 67 2.19 -2.28 4.47
N LYS A 68 2.83 -2.75 3.40
CA LYS A 68 4.16 -3.36 3.44
C LYS A 68 5.25 -2.41 2.96
N TYR A 69 4.96 -1.60 1.94
CA TYR A 69 5.93 -0.67 1.36
C TYR A 69 5.39 0.75 1.24
N ILE A 70 6.28 1.72 1.36
CA ILE A 70 6.05 3.14 1.10
C ILE A 70 7.12 3.70 0.15
N GLY A 71 6.70 4.43 -0.86
CA GLY A 71 7.56 5.16 -1.79
C GLY A 71 7.59 6.64 -1.40
N VAL A 72 8.75 7.08 -0.92
CA VAL A 72 8.99 8.45 -0.40
C VAL A 72 9.93 9.24 -1.32
N GLY A 73 9.89 8.96 -2.62
CA GLY A 73 10.67 9.66 -3.63
C GLY A 73 10.63 8.94 -4.98
N GLU A 74 11.43 9.43 -5.92
CA GLU A 74 11.47 8.95 -7.31
C GLU A 74 12.56 7.91 -7.56
N LYS A 75 13.53 7.76 -6.65
CA LYS A 75 14.66 6.86 -6.85
C LYS A 75 14.32 5.43 -6.44
N MET A 76 15.11 4.48 -6.93
CA MET A 76 14.95 3.06 -6.59
C MET A 76 15.11 2.80 -5.09
N GLU A 77 15.95 3.60 -4.43
CA GLU A 77 16.22 3.49 -2.99
C GLU A 77 15.10 4.09 -2.11
N ASP A 78 14.17 4.83 -2.71
CA ASP A 78 13.10 5.55 -1.99
C ASP A 78 11.88 4.65 -1.71
N LEU A 79 11.92 3.37 -2.09
CA LEU A 79 10.94 2.36 -1.70
C LEU A 79 11.39 1.67 -0.41
N GLN A 80 10.67 1.96 0.68
CA GLN A 80 11.02 1.50 2.03
C GLN A 80 9.96 0.57 2.58
N LEU A 81 10.35 -0.30 3.52
CA LEU A 81 9.40 -1.07 4.32
C LEU A 81 8.59 -0.11 5.19
N PHE A 82 7.29 -0.36 5.30
CA PHE A 82 6.41 0.46 6.13
C PHE A 82 6.65 0.18 7.61
N ASP A 83 7.08 1.21 8.33
CA ASP A 83 7.06 1.24 9.78
C ASP A 83 6.05 2.30 10.23
N ARG A 84 5.00 1.85 10.92
CA ARG A 84 3.94 2.73 11.42
C ARG A 84 4.48 3.81 12.36
N LYS A 85 5.45 3.50 13.23
CA LYS A 85 5.99 4.46 14.19
C LYS A 85 6.77 5.53 13.43
N VAL A 86 7.73 5.11 12.60
CA VAL A 86 8.55 6.04 11.80
C VAL A 86 7.69 6.91 10.90
N PHE A 87 6.65 6.35 10.30
CA PHE A 87 5.75 7.11 9.43
C PHE A 87 4.93 8.15 10.22
N VAL A 88 4.33 7.76 11.35
CA VAL A 88 3.59 8.69 12.22
C VAL A 88 4.51 9.79 12.73
N ASP A 89 5.71 9.43 13.20
CA ASP A 89 6.71 10.39 13.66
C ASP A 89 7.06 11.38 12.53
N SER A 90 7.26 10.90 11.29
CA SER A 90 7.54 11.78 10.14
C SER A 90 6.39 12.72 9.73
N LEU A 91 5.14 12.36 10.05
CA LEU A 91 3.96 13.21 9.75
C LEU A 91 3.76 14.34 10.76
N PHE A 92 4.23 14.15 12.01
CA PHE A 92 4.04 15.10 13.12
C PHE A 92 5.36 15.75 13.59
N SER A 93 6.48 15.42 12.94
CA SER A 93 7.74 16.13 13.12
C SER A 93 7.70 17.41 12.28
N ASP A 94 7.56 18.55 12.96
CA ASP A 94 7.55 19.90 12.38
C ASP A 94 8.82 20.25 11.58
#